data_AF-A0A937T9U2-F1
#
_entry.id   AF-A0A937T9U2-F1
#
_cell.length_a   1.000
_cell.length_b   1.000
_cell.length_c   1.000
_cell.angle_alpha   90.00
_cell.angle_beta   90.00
_cell.angle_gamma   90.00
#
_symmetry.space_group_name_H-M   'P 1'
#
loop_
_entity.id
_entity.type
_entity.pdbx_description
1 polymer ?
#
loop_
_entity_poly.entity_id
_entity_poly.type
_entity_poly.pdbx_seq_one_letter_code
_entity_poly.pdbx_strand_id
1 'polypeptide(L)'
;MTYRPERVLPLIREGLRPFVGLTAFEELSRQWVAEQGRAGRLPFEPQDVGSHWSRRVQVDVVAVNWRERAILLGECKWGADRVRRDVIRNLLEEKTVRLLRDLTDAIGEGWTVHYAFFARAGFTDAACSLAQDHGVLSVDLDRLDRDLQTAGGVR
;
A
#
# COMPACT_ATOMS: atom_id res chain seq x y z
N MET A 1 -2.99 23.31 11.93
CA MET A 1 -4.20 22.69 11.33
C MET A 1 -4.10 21.19 11.53
N THR A 2 -4.96 20.60 12.37
CA THR A 2 -4.96 19.15 12.61
C THR A 2 -5.68 18.48 11.43
N TYR A 3 -4.89 17.88 10.53
CA TYR A 3 -5.41 17.04 9.45
C TYR A 3 -6.16 15.85 10.08
N ARG A 4 -7.43 15.67 9.73
CA ARG A 4 -8.30 14.58 10.24
C ARG A 4 -8.67 13.66 9.07
N PRO A 5 -8.02 12.49 8.91
CA PRO A 5 -8.19 11.61 7.75
C PRO A 5 -9.64 11.12 7.56
N GLU A 6 -10.40 10.97 8.65
CA GLU A 6 -11.82 10.60 8.60
C GLU A 6 -12.74 11.59 7.85
N ARG A 7 -12.32 12.85 7.65
CA ARG A 7 -13.10 13.81 6.85
C ARG A 7 -12.79 13.75 5.34
N VAL A 8 -11.79 12.97 4.94
CA VAL A 8 -11.28 12.96 3.57
C VAL A 8 -11.93 11.86 2.74
N LEU A 9 -12.38 10.77 3.36
CA LEU A 9 -13.02 9.62 2.69
C LEU A 9 -14.31 9.99 1.91
N PRO A 10 -15.24 10.81 2.43
CA PRO A 10 -16.40 11.27 1.63
C PRO A 10 -15.99 12.11 0.42
N LEU A 11 -15.00 12.98 0.59
CA LEU A 11 -14.49 13.86 -0.46
C LEU A 11 -13.72 13.07 -1.54
N ILE A 12 -13.04 11.99 -1.14
CA ILE A 12 -12.39 10.99 -2.00
C ILE A 12 -13.43 10.33 -2.92
N ARG A 13 -14.60 9.99 -2.37
CA ARG A 13 -15.71 9.40 -3.14
C ARG A 13 -16.37 10.40 -4.10
N GLU A 14 -16.49 11.66 -3.69
CA GLU A 14 -17.15 12.73 -4.47
C GLU A 14 -16.28 13.37 -5.57
N GLY A 15 -15.05 12.86 -5.79
CA GLY A 15 -14.21 13.33 -6.90
C GLY A 15 -13.39 14.57 -6.57
N LEU A 16 -12.72 14.59 -5.41
CA LEU A 16 -11.63 15.53 -5.13
C LEU A 16 -10.69 15.69 -6.33
N ARG A 17 -10.13 16.90 -6.48
CA ARG A 17 -9.13 17.18 -7.53
C ARG A 17 -8.07 16.07 -7.54
N PRO A 18 -7.68 15.52 -8.71
CA PRO A 18 -6.89 14.29 -8.81
C PRO A 18 -5.64 14.24 -7.92
N PHE A 19 -4.97 15.38 -7.74
CA PHE A 19 -3.77 15.49 -6.91
C PHE A 19 -4.07 15.41 -5.40
N VAL A 20 -5.12 16.09 -4.94
CA VAL A 20 -5.53 16.05 -3.52
C VAL A 20 -6.06 14.66 -3.15
N GLY A 21 -6.77 14.01 -4.08
CA GLY A 21 -7.24 12.64 -3.91
C GLY A 21 -6.11 11.62 -3.80
N LEU A 22 -5.06 11.74 -4.63
CA LEU A 22 -3.94 10.80 -4.60
C LEU A 22 -3.15 10.85 -3.29
N THR A 23 -2.72 12.04 -2.84
CA THR A 23 -1.94 12.17 -1.60
C THR A 23 -2.72 11.67 -0.39
N ALA A 24 -4.01 12.03 -0.29
CA ALA A 24 -4.85 11.54 0.80
C ALA A 24 -5.04 10.01 0.73
N PHE A 25 -5.19 9.45 -0.46
CA PHE A 25 -5.34 8.01 -0.64
C PHE A 25 -4.08 7.24 -0.24
N GLU A 26 -2.90 7.76 -0.55
CA GLU A 26 -1.63 7.17 -0.10
C GLU A 26 -1.49 7.22 1.43
N GLU A 27 -1.86 8.34 2.06
CA GLU A 27 -1.86 8.46 3.52
C GLU A 27 -2.81 7.47 4.19
N LEU A 28 -4.03 7.36 3.69
CA LEU A 28 -5.01 6.39 4.19
C LEU A 28 -4.56 4.95 3.97
N SER A 29 -3.87 4.67 2.87
CA SER A 29 -3.30 3.34 2.59
C SER A 29 -2.20 2.98 3.59
N ARG A 30 -1.32 3.93 3.93
CA ARG A 30 -0.32 3.75 5.01
C ARG A 30 -0.99 3.55 6.37
N GLN A 31 -2.02 4.33 6.68
CA GLN A 31 -2.79 4.16 7.91
C GLN A 31 -3.44 2.76 7.96
N TRP A 32 -4.03 2.31 6.87
CA TRP A 32 -4.63 0.98 6.76
C TRP A 32 -3.59 -0.11 7.07
N VAL A 33 -2.38 -0.03 6.50
CA VAL A 33 -1.31 -0.99 6.78
C VAL A 33 -0.92 -0.99 8.26
N ALA A 34 -0.77 0.18 8.88
CA ALA A 34 -0.46 0.28 10.31
C ALA A 34 -1.55 -0.36 11.18
N GLU A 35 -2.82 -0.10 10.88
CA GLU A 35 -3.96 -0.68 11.61
C GLU A 35 -4.07 -2.20 11.42
N GLN A 36 -3.89 -2.71 10.20
CA GLN A 36 -3.89 -4.15 9.96
C GLN A 36 -2.72 -4.84 10.66
N GLY A 37 -1.55 -4.20 10.69
CA GLY A 37 -0.38 -4.68 11.42
C GLY A 37 -0.66 -4.82 12.91
N ARG A 38 -1.17 -3.75 13.55
CA ARG A 38 -1.54 -3.75 14.97
C ARG A 38 -2.63 -4.78 15.30
N ALA A 39 -3.54 -5.03 14.36
CA ALA A 39 -4.59 -6.04 14.50
C ALA A 39 -4.11 -7.48 14.26
N GLY A 40 -2.82 -7.71 13.97
CA GLY A 40 -2.26 -9.03 13.68
C GLY A 40 -2.76 -9.64 12.37
N ARG A 41 -3.20 -8.80 11.42
CA ARG A 41 -3.77 -9.22 10.12
C ARG A 41 -2.78 -9.13 8.96
N LEU A 42 -1.56 -8.68 9.23
CA LEU A 42 -0.45 -8.71 8.28
C LEU A 42 0.49 -9.89 8.61
N PRO A 43 1.30 -10.36 7.63
CA PRO A 43 2.28 -11.43 7.85
C PRO A 43 3.35 -11.11 8.90
N PHE A 44 3.51 -9.83 9.25
CA PHE A 44 4.39 -9.34 10.31
C PHE A 44 3.78 -8.07 10.92
N GLU A 45 4.19 -7.72 12.14
CA GLU A 45 3.83 -6.44 12.77
C GLU A 45 4.84 -5.36 12.34
N PRO A 46 4.42 -4.32 11.60
CA PRO A 46 5.31 -3.23 11.22
C PRO A 46 5.80 -2.43 12.41
N GLN A 47 7.10 -2.11 12.42
CA GLN A 47 7.70 -1.15 13.35
C GLN A 47 7.51 0.28 12.84
N ASP A 48 7.69 0.48 11.54
CA ASP A 48 7.52 1.76 10.86
C ASP A 48 6.67 1.58 9.60
N VAL A 49 5.84 2.57 9.29
CA VAL A 49 5.05 2.65 8.05
C VAL A 49 5.19 4.04 7.44
N GLY A 50 5.56 4.11 6.17
CA GLY A 50 5.86 5.34 5.45
C GLY A 50 5.84 5.16 3.94
N SER A 51 6.62 5.96 3.22
CA SER A 51 6.86 5.88 1.78
C SER A 51 8.35 5.95 1.51
N HIS A 52 8.82 5.42 0.38
CA HIS A 52 10.21 5.54 -0.05
C HIS A 52 10.32 6.26 -1.38
N TRP A 53 11.17 7.28 -1.44
CA TRP A 53 11.44 8.01 -2.68
C TRP A 53 12.94 8.24 -2.88
N SER A 54 13.44 7.81 -4.02
CA SER A 54 14.80 8.06 -4.48
C SER A 54 14.79 8.49 -5.94
N ARG A 55 15.95 8.86 -6.48
CA ARG A 55 16.11 9.09 -7.92
C ARG A 55 15.80 7.86 -8.78
N ARG A 56 15.77 6.65 -8.19
CA ARG A 56 15.64 5.37 -8.90
C ARG A 56 14.25 4.77 -8.79
N VAL A 57 13.58 4.97 -7.65
CA VAL A 57 12.31 4.32 -7.35
C VAL A 57 11.45 5.16 -6.42
N GLN A 58 10.13 5.07 -6.64
CA GLN A 58 9.10 5.56 -5.74
C GLN A 58 8.22 4.39 -5.33
N VAL A 59 8.00 4.23 -4.03
CA VAL A 59 7.04 3.28 -3.46
C VAL A 59 6.18 4.03 -2.45
N ASP A 60 4.87 4.04 -2.69
CA ASP A 60 3.91 4.90 -2.00
C ASP A 60 3.64 4.43 -0.56
N VAL A 61 3.75 3.11 -0.33
CA VAL A 61 3.57 2.47 0.98
C VAL A 61 4.75 1.53 1.24
N VAL A 62 5.46 1.77 2.34
CA VAL A 62 6.53 0.90 2.83
C VAL A 62 6.28 0.65 4.30
N ALA A 63 6.27 -0.61 4.70
CA ALA A 63 6.21 -1.01 6.10
C ALA A 63 7.36 -1.95 6.41
N VAL A 64 8.08 -1.73 7.50
CA VAL A 64 9.30 -2.47 7.83
C VAL A 64 9.26 -3.02 9.24
N ASN A 65 9.84 -4.21 9.42
CA ASN A 65 10.24 -4.75 10.70
C ASN A 65 11.68 -5.23 10.58
N TRP A 66 12.59 -4.46 11.18
CA TRP A 66 14.05 -4.67 11.09
C TRP A 66 14.49 -5.93 11.81
N ARG A 67 13.83 -6.27 12.91
CA ARG A 67 14.15 -7.44 13.74
C ARG A 67 13.85 -8.74 12.99
N GLU A 68 12.71 -8.79 12.33
CA GLU A 68 12.27 -9.94 11.53
C GLU A 68 12.79 -9.90 10.09
N ARG A 69 13.44 -8.79 9.70
CA ARG A 69 13.86 -8.51 8.32
C ARG A 69 12.69 -8.69 7.36
N ALA A 70 11.53 -8.13 7.71
CA ALA A 70 10.33 -8.19 6.90
C ALA A 70 10.00 -6.81 6.36
N ILE A 71 9.60 -6.74 5.10
CA ILE A 71 9.20 -5.50 4.44
C ILE A 71 7.94 -5.72 3.61
N LEU A 72 7.01 -4.78 3.67
CA LEU A 72 5.87 -4.70 2.77
C LEU A 72 6.06 -3.50 1.85
N LEU A 73 5.97 -3.75 0.55
CA LEU A 73 6.00 -2.73 -0.50
C LEU A 73 4.61 -2.58 -1.10
N GLY A 74 4.13 -1.34 -1.21
CA GLY A 74 2.82 -1.09 -1.76
C GLY A 74 2.70 0.14 -2.64
N GLU A 75 1.75 0.06 -3.54
CA GLU A 75 1.51 1.04 -4.59
C GLU A 75 0.05 1.48 -4.57
N CYS A 76 -0.17 2.78 -4.76
CA CYS A 76 -1.49 3.37 -4.84
C CYS A 76 -1.87 3.72 -6.29
N LYS A 77 -3.12 3.44 -6.65
CA LYS A 77 -3.71 3.78 -7.95
C LYS A 77 -5.06 4.47 -7.75
N TRP A 78 -5.03 5.80 -7.89
CA TRP A 78 -6.19 6.68 -7.76
C TRP A 78 -7.06 6.80 -9.02
N GLY A 79 -6.64 6.22 -10.15
CA GLY A 79 -7.32 6.33 -11.45
C GLY A 79 -8.79 5.86 -11.43
N ALA A 80 -9.54 6.23 -12.47
CA ALA A 80 -10.90 5.73 -12.70
C ALA A 80 -10.92 4.30 -13.27
N ASP A 81 -9.80 3.88 -13.86
CA ASP A 81 -9.66 2.56 -14.45
C ASP A 81 -9.23 1.51 -13.43
N ARG A 82 -9.73 0.30 -13.61
CA ARG A 82 -9.27 -0.87 -12.86
C ARG A 82 -7.80 -1.13 -13.11
N VAL A 83 -7.08 -1.47 -12.04
CA VAL A 83 -5.66 -1.83 -12.11
C VAL A 83 -5.50 -3.11 -12.92
N ARG A 84 -4.61 -3.04 -13.90
CA ARG A 84 -4.30 -4.14 -14.82
C ARG A 84 -3.09 -4.95 -14.34
N ARG A 85 -2.95 -6.16 -14.89
CA ARG A 85 -1.89 -7.11 -14.54
C ARG A 85 -0.47 -6.56 -14.72
N ASP A 86 -0.22 -5.74 -15.75
CA ASP A 86 1.07 -5.10 -16.03
C ASP A 86 1.55 -4.20 -14.90
N VAL A 87 0.61 -3.53 -14.22
CA VAL A 87 0.92 -2.66 -13.09
C VAL A 87 1.41 -3.46 -11.88
N ILE A 88 0.78 -4.61 -11.61
CA ILE A 88 1.21 -5.51 -10.53
C ILE A 88 2.60 -6.05 -10.82
N ARG A 89 2.82 -6.52 -12.05
CA ARG A 89 4.12 -7.03 -12.49
C ARG A 89 5.25 -6.02 -12.27
N ASN A 90 5.02 -4.75 -12.60
CA ASN A 90 6.03 -3.70 -12.44
C ASN A 90 6.49 -3.55 -10.96
N LEU A 91 5.56 -3.57 -9.99
CA LEU A 91 5.95 -3.52 -8.57
C LEU A 91 6.80 -4.73 -8.17
N LEU A 92 6.36 -5.93 -8.57
CA LEU A 92 7.02 -7.19 -8.23
C LEU A 92 8.43 -7.30 -8.84
N GLU A 93 8.56 -7.02 -10.14
CA GLU A 93 9.77 -7.33 -10.91
C GLU A 93 10.75 -6.16 -11.01
N GLU A 94 10.27 -4.91 -11.04
CA GLU A 94 11.14 -3.75 -11.24
C GLU A 94 11.35 -2.95 -9.95
N LYS A 95 10.27 -2.45 -9.34
CA LYS A 95 10.38 -1.55 -8.20
C LYS A 95 11.00 -2.24 -6.99
N THR A 96 10.63 -3.50 -6.73
CA THR A 96 11.23 -4.32 -5.65
C THR A 96 12.75 -4.33 -5.77
N VAL A 97 13.28 -4.66 -6.94
CA VAL A 97 14.73 -4.78 -7.15
C VAL A 97 15.44 -3.45 -6.93
N ARG A 98 14.86 -2.34 -7.39
CA ARG A 98 15.43 -1.00 -7.21
C ARG A 98 15.41 -0.57 -5.75
N LEU A 99 14.32 -0.83 -5.04
CA LEU A 99 14.17 -0.46 -3.64
C LEU A 99 15.07 -1.29 -2.73
N LEU A 100 15.18 -2.61 -2.93
CA LEU A 100 16.07 -3.45 -2.12
C LEU A 100 17.54 -3.05 -2.29
N ARG A 101 17.94 -2.59 -3.48
CA ARG A 101 19.27 -2.01 -3.70
C ARG A 101 19.49 -0.67 -3.00
N ASP A 102 18.42 0.10 -2.77
CA ASP A 102 18.50 1.37 -2.03
C ASP A 102 18.53 1.14 -0.51
N LEU A 103 17.88 0.07 -0.02
CA LEU A 103 17.81 -0.25 1.42
C LEU A 103 19.06 -0.93 1.97
N THR A 104 19.74 -1.73 1.15
CA THR A 104 20.86 -2.57 1.58
C THR A 104 21.93 -2.63 0.50
N ASP A 105 23.21 -2.47 0.88
CA ASP A 105 24.35 -2.57 -0.04
C ASP A 105 24.50 -3.98 -0.67
N ALA A 106 24.00 -5.01 0.01
CA ALA A 106 23.76 -6.35 -0.54
C ALA A 106 22.28 -6.45 -0.92
N ILE A 107 21.92 -7.03 -2.07
CA ILE A 107 20.54 -7.10 -2.58
C ILE A 107 19.62 -7.83 -1.58
N GLY A 108 19.04 -7.12 -0.61
CA GLY A 108 18.01 -7.63 0.30
C GLY A 108 18.30 -8.97 0.97
N GLU A 109 19.57 -9.36 1.18
CA GLU A 109 19.89 -10.71 1.65
C GLU A 109 19.26 -10.97 3.03
N GLY A 110 18.37 -11.96 3.07
CA GLY A 110 17.63 -12.35 4.26
C GLY A 110 16.41 -11.49 4.58
N TRP A 111 15.94 -10.63 3.66
CA TRP A 111 14.67 -9.92 3.81
C TRP A 111 13.51 -10.71 3.21
N THR A 112 12.41 -10.81 3.95
CA THR A 112 11.12 -11.32 3.43
C THR A 112 10.32 -10.15 2.89
N VAL A 113 9.91 -10.24 1.63
CA VAL A 113 9.16 -9.17 0.95
C VAL A 113 7.69 -9.56 0.79
N HIS A 114 6.82 -8.68 1.24
CA HIS A 114 5.37 -8.73 1.08
C HIS A 114 4.88 -7.57 0.21
N TYR A 115 3.67 -7.71 -0.33
CA TYR A 115 3.14 -6.75 -1.28
C TYR A 115 1.72 -6.34 -0.97
N ALA A 116 1.41 -5.07 -1.22
CA ALA A 116 0.04 -4.57 -1.22
C ALA A 116 -0.22 -3.64 -2.40
N PHE A 117 -1.43 -3.68 -2.95
CA PHE A 117 -1.89 -2.71 -3.92
C PHE A 117 -3.19 -2.07 -3.44
N PHE A 118 -3.25 -0.75 -3.57
CA PHE A 118 -4.40 0.06 -3.24
C PHE A 118 -4.98 0.65 -4.51
N ALA A 119 -6.26 0.40 -4.79
CA ALA A 119 -6.89 0.84 -6.04
C ALA A 119 -8.25 1.49 -5.79
N ARG A 120 -8.42 2.73 -6.25
CA ARG A 120 -9.70 3.43 -6.13
C ARG A 120 -10.82 2.71 -6.89
N ALA A 121 -10.55 2.33 -8.14
CA ALA A 121 -11.51 1.66 -9.01
C ALA A 121 -11.46 0.12 -8.95
N GLY A 122 -10.61 -0.44 -8.06
CA GLY A 122 -10.38 -1.88 -7.96
C GLY A 122 -9.47 -2.44 -9.06
N PHE A 123 -9.58 -3.75 -9.29
CA PHE A 123 -8.67 -4.55 -10.10
C PHE A 123 -9.41 -5.29 -11.22
N THR A 124 -8.69 -5.66 -12.29
CA THR A 124 -9.20 -6.61 -13.29
C THR A 124 -9.00 -8.05 -12.80
N ASP A 125 -9.75 -9.01 -13.35
CA ASP A 125 -9.63 -10.43 -12.97
C ASP A 125 -8.21 -10.97 -13.18
N ALA A 126 -7.57 -10.57 -14.28
CA ALA A 126 -6.18 -10.93 -14.57
C ALA A 126 -5.18 -10.35 -13.55
N ALA A 127 -5.47 -9.18 -12.98
CA ALA A 127 -4.70 -8.60 -11.89
C ALA A 127 -4.97 -9.33 -10.57
N CYS A 128 -6.23 -9.64 -10.25
CA CYS A 128 -6.59 -10.42 -9.06
C CYS A 128 -5.92 -11.79 -9.06
N SER A 129 -5.96 -12.52 -10.17
CA SER A 129 -5.30 -13.82 -10.30
C SER A 129 -3.78 -13.72 -10.07
N LEU A 130 -3.11 -12.76 -10.72
CA LEU A 130 -1.67 -12.56 -10.49
C LEU A 130 -1.37 -12.17 -9.03
N ALA A 131 -2.20 -11.31 -8.42
CA ALA A 131 -2.05 -10.93 -7.03
C ALA A 131 -2.14 -12.13 -6.10
N GLN A 132 -3.13 -13.00 -6.31
CA GLN A 132 -3.32 -14.22 -5.52
C GLN A 132 -2.14 -15.19 -5.67
N ASP A 133 -1.67 -15.42 -6.89
CA ASP A 133 -0.53 -16.31 -7.17
C ASP A 133 0.75 -15.87 -6.42
N HIS A 134 0.91 -14.57 -6.19
CA HIS A 134 2.07 -13.98 -5.52
C HIS A 134 1.80 -13.54 -4.07
N GLY A 135 0.63 -13.85 -3.50
CA GLY A 135 0.27 -13.46 -2.13
C GLY A 135 0.19 -11.94 -1.91
N VAL A 136 -0.11 -11.17 -2.96
CA VAL A 136 -0.25 -9.72 -2.93
C VAL A 136 -1.59 -9.33 -2.33
N LEU A 137 -1.59 -8.42 -1.35
CA LEU A 137 -2.81 -7.87 -0.78
C LEU A 137 -3.46 -6.88 -1.76
N SER A 138 -4.59 -7.23 -2.34
CA SER A 138 -5.40 -6.30 -3.14
C SER A 138 -6.45 -5.60 -2.27
N VAL A 139 -6.37 -4.28 -2.18
CA VAL A 139 -7.25 -3.43 -1.37
C VAL A 139 -7.90 -2.39 -2.25
N ASP A 140 -9.21 -2.50 -2.45
CA ASP A 140 -9.98 -1.44 -3.11
C ASP A 140 -10.46 -0.37 -2.11
N LEU A 141 -11.05 0.71 -2.62
CA LEU A 141 -11.51 1.81 -1.78
C LEU A 141 -12.57 1.38 -0.76
N ASP A 142 -13.47 0.47 -1.13
CA ASP A 142 -14.56 0.02 -0.25
C ASP A 142 -14.06 -0.87 0.89
N ARG A 143 -13.07 -1.72 0.61
CA ARG A 143 -12.37 -2.48 1.65
C ARG A 143 -11.59 -1.55 2.57
N LEU A 144 -10.81 -0.62 2.01
CA LEU A 144 -10.02 0.34 2.77
C LEU A 144 -10.88 1.16 3.73
N ASP A 145 -11.99 1.73 3.25
CA ASP A 145 -12.93 2.53 4.05
C ASP A 145 -13.53 1.71 5.19
N ARG A 146 -14.06 0.52 4.88
CA ARG A 146 -14.68 -0.39 5.85
C ARG A 146 -13.71 -0.78 6.97
N ASP A 147 -12.48 -1.14 6.60
CA ASP A 147 -11.47 -1.60 7.54
C ASP A 147 -11.03 -0.44 8.46
N LEU A 148 -10.84 0.77 7.92
CA LEU A 148 -10.49 1.95 8.71
C LEU A 148 -11.62 2.42 9.63
N GLN A 149 -12.88 2.33 9.20
CA GLN A 149 -14.04 2.62 10.06
C GLN A 149 -14.13 1.65 11.23
N THR A 150 -13.86 0.36 10.99
CA THR A 150 -13.86 -0.67 12.03
C THR A 150 -12.74 -0.43 13.05
N ALA A 151 -11.56 0.00 12.60
CA ALA A 151 -10.44 0.34 13.47
C ALA A 151 -10.71 1.61 14.30
N GLY A 152 -11.38 2.61 13.73
CA GLY A 152 -11.73 3.86 14.41
C GLY A 152 -12.95 3.77 15.34
N GLY A 153 -13.81 2.76 15.17
CA GLY A 153 -15.01 2.53 15.96
C GLY A 153 -14.78 1.80 17.30
N VAL A 154 -13.56 1.33 17.56
CA VAL A 154 -13.16 0.81 18.87
C VAL A 154 -12.53 1.95 19.66
N ARG A 155 -13.38 2.80 20.23
CA ARG A 155 -13.01 3.77 21.28
C ARG A 155 -14.06 3.78 22.37
#